data_AF-A0A350BS56-F1
#
_entry.id   AF-A0A350BS56-F1
#
_cell.length_a   1.000
_cell.length_b   1.000
_cell.length_c   1.000
_cell.angle_alpha   90.00
_cell.angle_beta   90.00
_cell.angle_gamma   90.00
#
_symmetry.space_group_name_H-M   'P 1'
#
loop_
_entity.id
_entity.type
_entity.pdbx_description
1 polymer ?
#
loop_
_entity_poly.entity_id
_entity_poly.type
_entity_poly.pdbx_seq_one_letter_code
_entity_poly.pdbx_strand_id
1 'polypeptide(L)'
;MKDLSATIKSERMSHVIYPEPQDVFNAYLITPYDKVRVVILGQDPYHNGAADGLAFSSKRENFIPQSLRNIFKEIGYAAVKSP
;
A
#
# COMPACT_ATOMS: atom_id res chain seq x y z
N MET A 1 17.62 -7.92 -20.77
CA MET A 1 16.86 -7.52 -19.56
C MET A 1 15.77 -6.56 -20.02
N LYS A 2 14.49 -6.80 -19.72
CA LYS A 2 13.41 -5.86 -20.10
C LYS A 2 13.49 -4.63 -19.20
N ASP A 3 13.26 -3.45 -19.77
CA ASP A 3 13.12 -2.20 -19.02
C ASP A 3 11.78 -2.21 -18.29
N LEU A 4 11.83 -2.44 -16.98
CA LEU A 4 10.64 -2.49 -16.12
C LEU A 4 9.90 -1.16 -16.10
N SER A 5 10.61 -0.04 -16.12
CA SER A 5 10.00 1.30 -16.11
C SER A 5 9.24 1.56 -17.39
N ALA A 6 9.80 1.16 -18.55
CA ALA A 6 9.11 1.23 -19.83
C ALA A 6 7.85 0.33 -19.85
N THR A 7 7.94 -0.89 -19.33
CA THR A 7 6.78 -1.79 -19.20
C THR A 7 5.68 -1.18 -18.35
N ILE A 8 5.99 -0.73 -17.12
CA ILE A 8 5.00 -0.13 -16.21
C ILE A 8 4.35 1.11 -16.85
N LYS A 9 5.13 1.94 -17.55
CA LYS A 9 4.59 3.10 -18.28
C LYS A 9 3.59 2.69 -19.36
N SER A 10 3.92 1.64 -20.14
CA SER A 10 3.01 1.09 -21.15
C SER A 10 1.74 0.51 -20.52
N GLU A 11 1.86 -0.29 -19.46
CA GLU A 11 0.72 -0.90 -18.77
C GLU A 11 -0.25 0.17 -18.23
N ARG A 12 0.28 1.26 -17.68
CA ARG A 12 -0.53 2.39 -17.19
C ARG A 12 -1.33 3.12 -18.29
N MET A 13 -0.97 2.96 -19.56
CA MET A 13 -1.73 3.53 -20.69
C MET A 13 -2.95 2.68 -21.06
N SER A 14 -2.97 1.40 -20.68
CA SER A 14 -4.00 0.44 -21.09
C SER A 14 -4.78 -0.16 -19.92
N HIS A 15 -4.25 -0.05 -18.71
CA HIS A 15 -4.81 -0.63 -17.50
C HIS A 15 -4.78 0.36 -16.33
N VAL A 16 -5.73 0.19 -15.41
CA VAL A 16 -5.70 0.88 -14.11
C VAL A 16 -4.70 0.15 -13.22
N ILE A 17 -3.54 0.77 -12.99
CA ILE A 17 -2.46 0.22 -12.16
C ILE A 17 -2.36 1.00 -10.86
N TYR A 18 -2.43 0.30 -9.74
CA TYR A 18 -2.28 0.88 -8.40
C TYR A 18 -0.89 0.62 -7.80
N PRO A 19 -0.43 1.49 -6.89
CA PRO A 19 -1.00 2.79 -6.55
C PRO A 19 -0.78 3.81 -7.69
N GLU A 20 -1.23 5.04 -7.51
CA GLU A 20 -0.94 6.13 -8.45
C GLU A 20 0.59 6.32 -8.60
N PRO A 21 1.10 6.76 -9.77
CA PRO A 21 2.54 6.85 -10.00
C PRO A 21 3.30 7.65 -8.94
N GLN A 22 2.70 8.73 -8.44
CA GLN A 22 3.25 9.59 -7.39
C GLN A 22 3.32 8.92 -6.01
N ASP A 23 2.47 7.92 -5.77
CA ASP A 23 2.36 7.23 -4.49
C ASP A 23 3.32 6.02 -4.40
N VAL A 24 3.86 5.52 -5.53
CA VAL A 24 4.65 4.27 -5.60
C VAL A 24 5.80 4.21 -4.59
N PHE A 25 6.45 5.35 -4.31
CA PHE A 25 7.60 5.43 -3.43
C PHE A 25 7.30 6.06 -2.06
N ASN A 26 6.02 6.21 -1.69
CA ASN A 26 5.62 6.89 -0.45
C ASN A 26 6.31 6.33 0.79
N ALA A 27 6.47 5.00 0.92
CA ALA A 27 7.20 4.41 2.05
C ALA A 27 8.60 5.00 2.28
N TYR A 28 9.34 5.27 1.20
CA TYR A 28 10.69 5.85 1.25
C TYR A 28 10.65 7.37 1.44
N LEU A 29 9.63 8.04 0.92
CA LEU A 29 9.46 9.50 1.06
C LEU A 29 9.07 9.88 2.49
N ILE A 30 8.18 9.11 3.13
CA ILE A 30 7.71 9.41 4.49
C ILE A 30 8.66 8.90 5.58
N THR A 31 9.44 7.86 5.29
CA THR A 31 10.43 7.30 6.22
C THR A 31 11.81 7.29 5.56
N PRO A 32 12.56 8.41 5.67
CA PRO A 32 13.95 8.46 5.22
C PRO A 32 14.80 7.35 5.86
N TYR A 33 15.85 6.91 5.16
CA TYR A 33 16.68 5.76 5.54
C TYR A 33 17.21 5.83 6.99
N ASP A 34 17.67 7.00 7.42
CA ASP A 34 18.21 7.25 8.77
C ASP A 34 17.14 7.22 9.88
N LYS A 35 15.86 7.25 9.51
CA LYS A 35 14.71 7.17 10.43
C LYS A 35 14.10 5.78 10.51
N VAL A 36 14.55 4.83 9.69
CA VAL A 36 14.02 3.45 9.71
C VAL A 36 14.36 2.76 11.03
N ARG A 37 13.33 2.25 11.70
CA ARG A 37 13.46 1.46 12.95
C ARG A 37 12.86 0.06 12.84
N VAL A 38 11.79 -0.06 12.06
CA VAL A 38 11.05 -1.30 11.84
C VAL A 38 10.69 -1.35 10.36
N VAL A 39 10.76 -2.55 9.77
CA VAL A 39 10.33 -2.79 8.39
C VAL A 39 9.15 -3.75 8.43
N ILE A 40 8.02 -3.34 7.87
CA ILE A 40 6.83 -4.17 7.68
C ILE A 40 6.73 -4.50 6.19
N LEU A 41 6.92 -5.77 5.83
CA LEU A 41 6.86 -6.22 4.45
C LEU A 41 5.44 -6.72 4.11
N GLY A 42 4.85 -6.13 3.07
CA GLY A 42 3.63 -6.64 2.43
C GLY A 42 3.95 -7.51 1.21
N GLN A 43 2.91 -7.96 0.50
CA GLN A 43 3.05 -8.70 -0.77
C GLN A 43 3.05 -7.74 -1.96
N ASP A 44 1.86 -7.25 -2.31
CA ASP A 44 1.60 -6.32 -3.40
C ASP A 44 0.58 -5.24 -2.97
N PRO A 45 0.46 -4.13 -3.71
CA PRO A 45 -0.51 -3.09 -3.41
C PRO A 45 -1.96 -3.59 -3.55
N TYR A 46 -2.88 -3.09 -2.74
CA TYR A 46 -4.30 -3.34 -2.93
C TYR A 46 -4.78 -2.93 -4.34
N HIS A 47 -5.41 -3.86 -5.06
CA HIS A 47 -5.85 -3.69 -6.44
C HIS A 47 -7.21 -2.97 -6.61
N ASN A 48 -7.80 -2.45 -5.52
CA ASN A 48 -9.15 -1.86 -5.50
C ASN A 48 -9.13 -0.32 -5.26
N GLY A 49 -8.02 0.34 -5.61
CA GLY A 49 -7.82 1.77 -5.42
C GLY A 49 -7.53 2.20 -3.98
N ALA A 50 -7.41 1.25 -3.04
CA ALA A 50 -7.05 1.56 -1.65
C ALA A 50 -5.55 1.83 -1.46
N ALA A 51 -4.69 1.32 -2.34
CA ALA A 51 -3.24 1.44 -2.18
C ALA A 51 -2.76 2.90 -2.26
N ASP A 52 -1.83 3.24 -1.36
CA ASP A 52 -1.24 4.56 -1.17
C ASP A 52 0.30 4.52 -1.10
N GLY A 53 0.90 3.39 -1.48
CA GLY A 53 2.35 3.19 -1.44
C GLY A 53 2.92 2.74 -0.09
N LEU A 54 2.05 2.44 0.89
CA LEU A 54 2.43 1.88 2.19
C LEU A 54 1.83 0.47 2.36
N ALA A 55 2.61 -0.45 2.93
CA ALA A 55 2.12 -1.79 3.20
C ALA A 55 0.94 -1.74 4.19
N PHE A 56 -0.12 -2.48 3.89
CA PHE A 56 -1.36 -2.59 4.68
C PHE A 56 -2.22 -1.32 4.83
N SER A 57 -1.70 -0.13 4.52
CA SER A 57 -2.42 1.15 4.59
C SER A 57 -3.49 1.29 3.51
N SER A 58 -4.44 2.21 3.74
CA SER A 58 -5.53 2.53 2.83
C SER A 58 -5.80 4.03 2.84
N LYS A 59 -5.79 4.68 1.66
CA LYS A 59 -6.18 6.09 1.53
C LYS A 59 -7.69 6.35 1.52
N ARG A 60 -8.51 5.30 1.62
CA ARG A 60 -9.97 5.40 1.59
C ARG A 60 -10.51 5.55 3.01
N GLU A 61 -11.04 6.73 3.34
CA GLU A 61 -11.51 7.10 4.69
C GLU A 61 -12.50 6.10 5.32
N ASN A 62 -13.34 5.45 4.51
CA ASN A 62 -14.38 4.51 4.98
C ASN A 62 -14.10 3.05 4.58
N PHE A 63 -12.84 2.69 4.31
CA PHE A 63 -12.48 1.32 3.92
C PHE A 63 -11.21 0.85 4.63
N ILE A 64 -11.38 -0.15 5.50
CA ILE A 64 -10.30 -0.88 6.17
C ILE A 64 -10.16 -2.25 5.50
N PRO A 65 -9.03 -2.56 4.84
CA PRO A 65 -8.77 -3.88 4.27
C PRO A 65 -8.80 -4.99 5.34
N GLN A 66 -9.19 -6.21 4.97
CA GLN A 66 -9.28 -7.33 5.93
C GLN A 66 -7.94 -7.61 6.64
N SER A 67 -6.82 -7.51 5.91
CA SER A 67 -5.48 -7.67 6.49
C SER A 67 -5.20 -6.62 7.58
N LEU A 68 -5.59 -5.36 7.36
CA LEU A 68 -5.45 -4.30 8.36
C LEU A 68 -6.40 -4.50 9.55
N ARG A 69 -7.63 -5.00 9.33
CA ARG A 69 -8.53 -5.40 10.43
C ARG A 69 -7.90 -6.47 11.31
N ASN A 70 -7.26 -7.47 10.69
CA ASN A 70 -6.61 -8.55 11.41
C ASN A 70 -5.40 -8.03 12.23
N ILE A 71 -4.59 -7.12 11.65
CA ILE A 71 -3.50 -6.44 12.38
C ILE A 71 -4.06 -5.68 13.59
N PHE A 72 -5.13 -4.91 13.40
CA PHE A 72 -5.78 -4.19 14.50
C PHE A 72 -6.29 -5.12 15.60
N LYS A 73 -6.90 -6.25 15.24
CA LYS A 73 -7.33 -7.26 16.20
C LYS A 73 -6.14 -7.83 16.99
N GLU A 74 -5.04 -8.16 16.32
CA GLU A 74 -3.84 -8.74 16.94
C GLU A 74 -3.18 -7.79 17.94
N ILE A 75 -3.17 -6.48 17.65
CA ILE A 75 -2.64 -5.47 18.58
C ILE A 75 -3.65 -5.05 19.67
N GLY A 76 -4.79 -5.74 19.79
CA GLY A 76 -5.80 -5.49 20.83
C GLY A 76 -6.69 -4.27 20.57
N TYR A 77 -6.76 -3.75 19.34
CA TYR A 77 -7.58 -2.60 19.00
C TYR A 77 -9.07 -2.99 18.88
N ALA A 78 -9.83 -2.76 19.95
CA ALA A 78 -11.21 -3.23 20.13
C ALA A 78 -12.28 -2.56 19.23
N ALA A 79 -11.94 -1.50 18.50
CA ALA A 79 -12.92 -0.70 17.73
C ALA A 79 -13.20 -1.21 16.31
N VAL A 80 -12.53 -2.26 15.84
CA VAL A 80 -12.86 -2.86 14.53
C VAL A 80 -14.03 -3.82 14.71
N LYS A 81 -15.25 -3.27 14.67
CA LYS A 81 -16.43 -4.12 14.43
C LYS A 81 -16.23 -4.82 13.09
N SER A 82 -16.17 -6.16 13.13
CA SER A 82 -16.26 -6.97 11.92
C SER A 82 -17.63 -6.70 11.27
N PRO A 83 -17.73 -6.72 9.93
CA PRO A 83 -19.02 -6.64 9.25
C PRO A 83 -19.95 -7.77 9.72
#